data_AF-A0A7K1WRS7-F1
#
_entry.id   AF-A0A7K1WRS7-F1
#
_cell.length_a   1.000
_cell.length_b   1.000
_cell.length_c   1.000
_cell.angle_alpha   90.00
_cell.angle_beta   90.00
_cell.angle_gamma   90.00
#
_symmetry.space_group_name_H-M   'P 1'
#
loop_
_entity.id
_entity.type
_entity.pdbx_description
1 polymer ?
#
loop_
_entity_poly.entity_id
_entity_poly.type
_entity_poly.pdbx_seq_one_letter_code
_entity_poly.pdbx_strand_id
1 'polypeptide(L)'
;MKKIIFLILFVSGIVNAQESEFTFDNNKGMTDYVVTPVEGKSAQEIYKKVIEWIKTTYKNPDKVILSTIENEYIRFEGSSEALFANHIPMLGKTYYPTKYQIEISVKDNKYKFDLISMQNYYTGNKYSAGGWTNNVIFNSNTKEGLDTYYKKDGSLKSLWKYIPEVPSYFNELNKSLLSSIESGARKNDNW
;
A
#
# COMPACT_ATOMS: atom_id res chain seq x y z
N MET A 1 -10.28 -58.70 -15.21
CA MET A 1 -10.21 -57.55 -16.13
C MET A 1 -10.41 -56.28 -15.33
N LYS A 2 -9.50 -55.33 -15.54
CA LYS A 2 -9.40 -54.00 -14.93
C LYS A 2 -10.73 -53.25 -14.97
N LYS A 3 -11.15 -52.62 -13.86
CA LYS A 3 -11.74 -51.26 -13.80
C LYS A 3 -11.55 -50.69 -12.38
N ILE A 4 -10.35 -50.19 -12.09
CA ILE A 4 -10.14 -49.25 -10.97
C ILE A 4 -10.56 -47.88 -11.51
N ILE A 5 -11.65 -47.33 -11.00
CA ILE A 5 -12.06 -45.95 -11.29
C ILE A 5 -11.39 -45.07 -10.24
N PHE A 6 -10.29 -44.43 -10.61
CA PHE A 6 -9.71 -43.32 -9.87
C PHE A 6 -10.58 -42.09 -10.14
N LEU A 7 -11.38 -41.67 -9.16
CA LEU A 7 -12.07 -40.39 -9.18
C LEU A 7 -11.08 -39.32 -8.72
N ILE A 8 -10.41 -38.66 -9.68
CA ILE A 8 -9.57 -37.49 -9.42
C ILE A 8 -10.50 -36.33 -9.08
N LEU A 9 -10.56 -35.98 -7.79
CA LEU A 9 -11.09 -34.70 -7.32
C LEU A 9 -10.15 -33.59 -7.81
N PHE A 10 -10.39 -33.06 -9.01
CA PHE A 10 -9.95 -31.73 -9.38
C PHE A 10 -10.76 -30.75 -8.53
N VAL A 11 -10.30 -30.48 -7.30
CA VAL A 11 -10.65 -29.25 -6.62
C VAL A 11 -9.99 -28.17 -7.44
N SER A 12 -10.76 -27.58 -8.35
CA SER A 12 -10.42 -26.34 -9.04
C SER A 12 -10.24 -25.27 -7.97
N GLY A 13 -9.02 -25.15 -7.47
CA GLY A 13 -8.60 -23.99 -6.71
C GLY A 13 -8.81 -22.80 -7.62
N ILE A 14 -9.83 -22.00 -7.32
CA ILE A 14 -9.91 -20.64 -7.82
C ILE A 14 -8.73 -19.94 -7.16
N VAL A 15 -7.57 -20.02 -7.82
CA VAL A 15 -6.44 -19.15 -7.51
C VAL A 15 -6.93 -17.77 -7.92
N ASN A 16 -7.64 -17.11 -7.01
CA ASN A 16 -7.78 -15.67 -7.09
C ASN A 16 -6.35 -15.16 -7.07
N ALA A 17 -5.86 -14.68 -8.21
CA ALA A 17 -4.61 -13.94 -8.29
C ALA A 17 -4.84 -12.65 -7.49
N GLN A 18 -4.67 -12.74 -6.17
CA GLN A 18 -4.63 -11.59 -5.29
C GLN A 18 -3.40 -10.79 -5.71
N GLU A 19 -3.57 -9.48 -5.88
CA GLU A 19 -2.48 -8.58 -6.24
C GLU A 19 -1.36 -8.72 -5.20
N SER A 20 -0.16 -9.06 -5.66
CA SER A 20 1.02 -9.22 -4.80
C SER A 20 1.80 -7.92 -4.63
N GLU A 21 1.53 -6.95 -5.51
CA GLU A 21 2.17 -5.65 -5.53
C GLU A 21 1.15 -4.56 -5.86
N PHE A 22 1.36 -3.36 -5.31
CA PHE A 22 0.65 -2.18 -5.71
C PHE A 22 1.03 -1.83 -7.14
N THR A 23 0.02 -1.54 -7.96
CA THR A 23 0.20 -1.04 -9.32
C THR A 23 -0.74 0.15 -9.56
N PHE A 24 -0.50 0.86 -10.66
CA PHE A 24 -1.42 1.90 -11.14
C PHE A 24 -1.55 1.79 -12.66
N ASP A 25 -2.74 1.46 -13.14
CA ASP A 25 -3.02 1.31 -14.58
C ASP A 25 -4.31 2.01 -15.04
N ASN A 26 -4.50 2.06 -16.35
CA ASN A 26 -5.61 2.76 -17.01
C ASN A 26 -6.94 1.98 -17.04
N ASN A 27 -6.98 0.80 -16.42
CA ASN A 27 -8.15 -0.06 -16.30
C ASN A 27 -8.67 -0.11 -14.86
N LYS A 28 -7.79 -0.30 -13.89
CA LYS A 28 -8.11 -0.51 -12.47
C LYS A 28 -7.79 0.70 -11.59
N GLY A 29 -6.92 1.61 -12.03
CA GLY A 29 -6.38 2.66 -11.17
C GLY A 29 -5.39 2.09 -10.17
N MET A 30 -5.39 2.64 -8.96
CA MET A 30 -4.48 2.21 -7.89
C MET A 30 -4.98 0.88 -7.30
N THR A 31 -4.08 -0.07 -7.07
CA THR A 31 -4.38 -1.26 -6.26
C THR A 31 -4.81 -0.83 -4.85
N ASP A 32 -5.97 -1.27 -4.38
CA ASP A 32 -6.46 -0.93 -3.03
C ASP A 32 -5.65 -1.64 -1.93
N TYR A 33 -5.40 -2.94 -2.11
CA TYR A 33 -4.64 -3.75 -1.15
C TYR A 33 -3.81 -4.83 -1.84
N VAL A 34 -2.76 -5.27 -1.13
CA VAL A 34 -1.97 -6.45 -1.48
C VAL A 34 -1.99 -7.47 -0.36
N VAL A 35 -1.90 -8.75 -0.70
CA VAL A 35 -1.82 -9.83 0.29
C VAL A 35 -0.44 -10.48 0.21
N THR A 36 0.31 -10.38 1.30
CA THR A 36 1.69 -10.88 1.38
C THR A 36 1.73 -12.17 2.21
N PRO A 37 2.17 -13.30 1.64
CA PRO A 37 2.40 -14.52 2.39
C PRO A 37 3.63 -14.40 3.30
N VAL A 38 3.56 -14.99 4.49
CA VAL A 38 4.62 -15.10 5.50
C VAL A 38 4.54 -16.47 6.17
N GLU A 39 4.89 -17.51 5.43
CA GLU A 39 4.73 -18.91 5.84
C GLU A 39 5.40 -19.23 7.19
N GLY A 40 4.74 -20.03 8.01
CA GLY A 40 5.24 -20.45 9.32
C GLY A 40 5.12 -19.39 10.42
N LYS A 41 4.35 -18.32 10.20
CA LYS A 41 4.04 -17.29 11.20
C LYS A 41 2.57 -17.32 11.60
N SER A 42 2.31 -17.35 12.90
CA SER A 42 0.96 -17.13 13.43
C SER A 42 0.52 -15.68 13.30
N ALA A 43 -0.80 -15.44 13.29
CA ALA A 43 -1.36 -14.09 13.29
C ALA A 43 -0.81 -13.23 14.44
N GLN A 44 -0.60 -13.83 15.62
CA GLN A 44 -0.04 -13.16 16.78
C GLN A 44 1.42 -12.71 16.57
N GLU A 45 2.26 -13.57 15.99
CA GLU A 45 3.65 -13.21 15.67
C GLU A 45 3.71 -12.07 14.65
N ILE A 46 2.87 -12.14 13.60
CA ILE A 46 2.78 -11.10 12.58
C ILE A 46 2.33 -9.79 13.21
N TYR A 47 1.25 -9.80 14.00
CA TYR A 47 0.72 -8.63 14.69
C TYR A 47 1.80 -7.94 15.52
N LYS A 48 2.52 -8.70 16.35
CA LYS A 48 3.62 -8.17 17.17
C LYS A 48 4.71 -7.55 16.30
N LYS A 49 5.10 -8.21 15.21
CA LYS A 49 6.12 -7.72 14.27
C LYS A 49 5.71 -6.45 13.53
N VAL A 50 4.43 -6.30 13.20
CA VAL A 50 3.90 -5.05 12.62
C VAL A 50 4.04 -3.91 13.61
N ILE A 51 3.65 -4.11 14.87
CA ILE A 51 3.79 -3.08 15.93
C ILE A 51 5.26 -2.71 16.15
N GLU A 52 6.17 -3.69 16.22
CA GLU A 52 7.63 -3.46 16.32
C GLU A 52 8.17 -2.66 15.13
N TRP A 53 7.74 -3.02 13.91
CA TRP A 53 8.13 -2.31 12.69
C TRP A 53 7.64 -0.85 12.70
N ILE A 54 6.39 -0.59 13.10
CA ILE A 54 5.87 0.79 13.22
C ILE A 54 6.72 1.59 14.23
N LYS A 55 7.04 0.99 15.38
CA LYS A 55 7.86 1.62 16.44
C LYS A 55 9.27 2.01 16.00
N THR A 56 9.82 1.29 15.03
CA THR A 56 11.17 1.54 14.51
C THR A 56 11.18 2.38 13.23
N THR A 57 10.08 2.38 12.49
CA THR A 57 9.95 3.09 11.21
C THR A 57 9.51 4.55 11.40
N TYR A 58 8.63 4.81 12.36
CA TYR A 58 8.02 6.13 12.56
C TYR A 58 8.59 6.83 13.79
N LYS A 59 8.92 8.12 13.64
CA LYS A 59 9.52 8.95 14.70
C LYS A 59 8.67 9.04 15.98
N ASN A 60 7.35 9.08 15.84
CA ASN A 60 6.40 9.18 16.95
C ASN A 60 5.36 8.04 16.84
N PRO A 61 5.71 6.81 17.21
CA PRO A 61 4.90 5.64 16.89
C PRO A 61 3.51 5.66 17.53
N ASP A 62 3.40 6.17 18.77
CA ASP A 62 2.12 6.25 19.47
C ASP A 62 1.15 7.27 18.84
N LYS A 63 1.66 8.22 18.05
CA LYS A 63 0.83 9.19 17.32
C LYS A 63 0.40 8.69 15.95
N VAL A 64 1.16 7.77 15.34
CA VAL A 64 0.82 7.24 14.02
C VAL A 64 -0.16 6.09 14.11
N ILE A 65 -0.18 5.31 15.19
CA ILE A 65 -1.18 4.26 15.39
C ILE A 65 -2.53 4.92 15.66
N LEU A 66 -3.50 4.64 14.80
CA LEU A 66 -4.85 5.19 14.88
C LEU A 66 -5.83 4.23 15.57
N SER A 67 -5.68 2.93 15.33
CA SER A 67 -6.55 1.89 15.89
C SER A 67 -5.88 0.53 15.82
N THR A 68 -6.24 -0.34 16.76
CA THR A 68 -5.77 -1.73 16.83
C THR A 68 -6.88 -2.63 17.31
N ILE A 69 -6.99 -3.83 16.73
CA ILE A 69 -7.63 -4.98 17.37
C ILE A 69 -6.57 -6.08 17.44
N GLU A 70 -6.30 -6.55 18.66
CA GLU A 70 -5.21 -7.47 18.94
C GLU A 70 -5.31 -8.73 18.08
N ASN A 71 -4.21 -9.10 17.41
CA ASN A 71 -4.11 -10.25 16.50
C ASN A 71 -5.06 -10.21 15.29
N GLU A 72 -5.73 -9.08 15.01
CA GLU A 72 -6.62 -8.91 13.86
C GLU A 72 -6.12 -7.82 12.93
N TYR A 73 -5.94 -6.59 13.41
CA TYR A 73 -5.44 -5.50 12.57
C TYR A 73 -4.72 -4.37 13.34
N ILE A 74 -3.87 -3.66 12.60
CA ILE A 74 -3.29 -2.38 13.00
C ILE A 74 -3.58 -1.34 11.91
N ARG A 75 -4.15 -0.19 12.28
CA ARG A 75 -4.31 0.96 11.39
C ARG A 75 -3.40 2.09 11.81
N PHE A 76 -2.65 2.68 10.87
CA PHE A 76 -1.73 3.77 11.14
C PHE A 76 -1.71 4.84 10.04
N GLU A 77 -1.32 6.06 10.39
CA GLU A 77 -1.11 7.19 9.47
C GLU A 77 0.40 7.46 9.30
N GLY A 78 0.90 7.36 8.08
CA GLY A 78 2.24 7.78 7.71
C GLY A 78 2.23 9.07 6.90
N SER A 79 3.41 9.69 6.76
CA SER A 79 3.59 10.88 5.93
C SER A 79 4.93 10.86 5.21
N SER A 80 4.97 11.46 4.02
CA SER A 80 6.16 11.60 3.20
C SER A 80 6.11 12.88 2.37
N GLU A 81 7.24 13.58 2.32
CA GLU A 81 7.46 14.74 1.45
C GLU A 81 7.83 14.35 0.00
N ALA A 82 8.06 13.05 -0.25
CA ALA A 82 8.60 12.56 -1.52
C ALA A 82 7.74 11.45 -2.17
N LEU A 83 6.54 11.17 -1.65
CA LEU A 83 5.67 10.09 -2.14
C LEU A 83 4.94 10.48 -3.43
N PHE A 84 4.36 11.68 -3.47
CA PHE A 84 3.52 12.12 -4.59
C PHE A 84 4.12 13.35 -5.28
N ALA A 85 4.23 13.27 -6.60
CA ALA A 85 4.74 14.38 -7.41
C ALA A 85 3.97 14.55 -8.72
N ASN A 86 3.86 15.81 -9.14
CA ASN A 86 3.43 16.18 -10.48
C ASN A 86 4.59 16.68 -11.30
N HIS A 87 4.42 16.65 -12.62
CA HIS A 87 5.30 17.37 -13.52
C HIS A 87 4.69 18.73 -13.87
N ILE A 88 5.27 19.81 -13.33
CA ILE A 88 4.84 21.17 -13.63
C ILE A 88 5.74 21.73 -14.73
N PRO A 89 5.17 22.26 -15.85
CA PRO A 89 5.97 22.92 -16.88
C PRO A 89 6.87 23.99 -16.26
N MET A 90 8.13 24.05 -16.70
CA MET A 90 9.18 24.95 -16.21
C MET A 90 9.69 24.72 -14.77
N LEU A 91 8.90 24.08 -13.88
CA LEU A 91 9.34 23.75 -12.51
C LEU A 91 9.83 22.29 -12.36
N GLY A 92 9.56 21.43 -13.35
CA GLY A 92 10.03 20.05 -13.35
C GLY A 92 9.19 19.16 -12.45
N LYS A 93 9.85 18.31 -11.65
CA LYS A 93 9.18 17.40 -10.72
C LYS A 93 8.90 18.15 -9.42
N THR A 94 7.63 18.27 -9.06
CA THR A 94 7.18 19.01 -7.88
C THR A 94 6.46 18.06 -6.94
N TYR A 95 7.00 17.90 -5.73
CA TYR A 95 6.41 17.07 -4.69
C TYR A 95 5.38 17.83 -3.87
N TYR A 96 4.43 17.08 -3.32
CA TYR A 96 3.46 17.58 -2.36
C TYR A 96 3.56 16.78 -1.07
N PRO A 97 3.61 17.43 0.10
CA PRO A 97 3.52 16.73 1.38
C PRO A 97 2.31 15.82 1.37
N THR A 98 2.53 14.54 1.63
CA THR A 98 1.50 13.51 1.50
C THR A 98 1.38 12.76 2.80
N LYS A 99 0.16 12.56 3.26
CA LYS A 99 -0.14 11.61 4.33
C LYS A 99 -1.01 10.49 3.79
N TYR A 100 -0.86 9.32 4.38
CA TYR A 100 -1.57 8.11 3.98
C TYR A 100 -2.00 7.32 5.21
N GLN A 101 -3.12 6.61 5.10
CA GLN A 101 -3.54 5.66 6.12
C GLN A 101 -3.47 4.26 5.55
N ILE A 102 -2.87 3.35 6.31
CA ILE A 102 -2.75 1.94 5.96
C ILE A 102 -3.37 1.11 7.09
N GLU A 103 -4.05 0.05 6.69
CA GLU A 103 -4.45 -1.02 7.59
C GLU A 103 -3.69 -2.30 7.25
N ILE A 104 -3.06 -2.89 8.26
CA ILE A 104 -2.46 -4.22 8.18
C ILE A 104 -3.40 -5.18 8.88
N SER A 105 -4.13 -5.99 8.12
CA SER A 105 -4.93 -7.09 8.67
C SER A 105 -4.09 -8.37 8.68
N VAL A 106 -4.14 -9.15 9.76
CA VAL A 106 -3.29 -10.35 9.92
C VAL A 106 -4.13 -11.62 9.96
N LYS A 107 -3.57 -12.71 9.42
CA LYS A 107 -4.05 -14.09 9.56
C LYS A 107 -2.83 -15.00 9.65
N ASP A 108 -3.04 -16.26 10.04
CA ASP A 108 -1.95 -17.22 9.97
C ASP A 108 -1.38 -17.29 8.56
N ASN A 109 -0.05 -17.25 8.49
CA ASN A 109 0.78 -17.33 7.30
C ASN A 109 0.64 -16.18 6.28
N LYS A 110 -0.08 -15.09 6.59
CA LYS A 110 -0.20 -13.93 5.67
C LYS A 110 -0.69 -12.66 6.35
N TYR A 111 -0.43 -11.52 5.72
CA TYR A 111 -1.08 -10.26 6.06
C TYR A 111 -1.62 -9.56 4.80
N LYS A 112 -2.66 -8.74 4.99
CA LYS A 112 -3.19 -7.82 3.98
C LYS A 112 -2.66 -6.43 4.29
N PHE A 113 -2.02 -5.80 3.32
CA PHE A 113 -1.60 -4.40 3.37
C PHE A 113 -2.59 -3.57 2.55
N ASP A 114 -3.43 -2.82 3.24
CA ASP A 114 -4.59 -2.11 2.67
C ASP A 114 -4.36 -0.60 2.74
N LEU A 115 -4.31 0.06 1.59
CA LEU A 115 -4.18 1.52 1.53
C LEU A 115 -5.59 2.10 1.68
N ILE A 116 -5.86 2.74 2.82
CA ILE A 116 -7.20 3.22 3.20
C ILE A 116 -7.47 4.63 2.68
N SER A 117 -6.46 5.50 2.73
CA SER A 117 -6.59 6.86 2.23
C SER A 117 -5.24 7.48 1.92
N MET A 118 -5.27 8.52 1.08
CA MET A 118 -4.14 9.38 0.81
C MET A 118 -4.61 10.82 0.68
N GLN A 119 -3.87 11.77 1.26
CA GLN A 119 -4.14 13.19 1.20
C GLN A 119 -2.88 13.96 0.87
N ASN A 120 -3.00 15.02 0.06
CA ASN A 120 -1.91 15.94 -0.22
C ASN A 120 -2.18 17.29 0.42
N TYR A 121 -1.11 17.92 0.88
CA TYR A 121 -1.15 19.30 1.32
C TYR A 121 -0.88 20.24 0.15
N TYR A 122 -1.80 21.17 -0.08
CA TYR A 122 -1.63 22.26 -1.03
C TYR A 122 -1.43 23.57 -0.28
N THR A 123 -0.36 24.29 -0.61
CA THR A 123 -0.12 25.62 -0.06
C THR A 123 -1.16 26.60 -0.58
N GLY A 124 -1.72 27.40 0.32
CA GLY A 124 -2.69 28.44 -0.02
C GLY A 124 -2.08 29.51 -0.94
N ASN A 125 -2.94 30.13 -1.74
CA ASN A 125 -2.57 31.26 -2.58
C ASN A 125 -3.67 32.32 -2.55
N LYS A 126 -3.49 33.41 -3.31
CA LYS A 126 -4.45 34.53 -3.36
C LYS A 126 -5.88 34.16 -3.82
N TYR A 127 -6.08 32.96 -4.37
CA TYR A 127 -7.34 32.47 -4.91
C TYR A 127 -7.92 31.26 -4.15
N SER A 128 -7.13 30.60 -3.29
CA SER A 128 -7.56 29.39 -2.58
C SER A 128 -6.91 29.27 -1.22
N ALA A 129 -7.71 28.90 -0.22
CA ALA A 129 -7.18 28.42 1.05
C ALA A 129 -6.31 27.17 0.81
N GLY A 130 -5.22 27.06 1.56
CA GLY A 130 -4.39 25.86 1.58
C GLY A 130 -4.95 24.82 2.53
N GLY A 131 -4.43 23.60 2.46
CA GLY A 131 -4.82 22.53 3.38
C GLY A 131 -4.61 21.13 2.84
N TRP A 132 -4.96 20.17 3.68
CA TRP A 132 -5.02 18.77 3.32
C TRP A 132 -6.27 18.49 2.49
N THR A 133 -6.08 17.84 1.36
CA THR A 133 -7.17 17.44 0.46
C THR A 133 -6.97 16.00 0.04
N ASN A 134 -8.06 15.29 -0.24
CA ASN A 134 -7.98 13.92 -0.72
C ASN A 134 -7.14 13.86 -1.99
N ASN A 135 -6.18 12.95 -2.00
CA ASN A 135 -5.35 12.75 -3.16
C ASN A 135 -6.24 12.22 -4.29
N VAL A 136 -6.10 12.87 -5.44
CA VAL A 136 -6.99 12.68 -6.58
C VAL A 136 -6.80 11.31 -7.22
N ILE A 137 -5.59 10.72 -7.18
CA ILE A 137 -5.31 9.44 -7.86
C ILE A 137 -5.81 8.25 -7.05
N PHE A 138 -5.80 8.34 -5.72
CA PHE A 138 -6.22 7.25 -4.84
C PHE A 138 -7.73 6.95 -4.94
N ASN A 139 -8.56 7.94 -5.26
CA ASN A 139 -10.01 7.78 -5.30
C ASN A 139 -10.59 7.67 -6.72
N SER A 140 -9.76 7.70 -7.76
CA SER A 140 -10.21 7.84 -9.16
C SER A 140 -10.13 6.52 -9.93
N ASN A 141 -10.68 5.45 -9.36
CA ASN A 141 -10.67 4.10 -9.96
C ASN A 141 -11.80 3.89 -11.00
N THR A 142 -12.57 4.94 -11.33
CA THR A 142 -13.58 4.91 -12.41
C THR A 142 -12.94 5.21 -13.76
N LYS A 143 -13.56 4.73 -14.85
CA LYS A 143 -13.04 5.01 -16.20
C LYS A 143 -12.94 6.51 -16.50
N GLU A 144 -13.95 7.27 -16.11
CA GLU A 144 -13.98 8.74 -16.23
C GLU A 144 -12.89 9.41 -15.39
N GLY A 145 -12.63 8.90 -14.19
CA GLY A 145 -11.52 9.33 -13.34
C GLY A 145 -10.17 9.08 -14.02
N LEU A 146 -9.96 7.86 -14.52
CA LEU A 146 -8.71 7.46 -15.17
C LEU A 146 -8.41 8.26 -16.46
N ASP A 147 -9.44 8.63 -17.23
CA ASP A 147 -9.29 9.48 -18.42
C ASP A 147 -8.81 10.91 -18.08
N THR A 148 -8.86 11.32 -16.81
CA THR A 148 -8.21 12.55 -16.31
C THR A 148 -6.69 12.44 -16.30
N TYR A 149 -6.14 11.24 -16.07
CA TYR A 149 -4.70 10.99 -15.95
C TYR A 149 -4.08 10.45 -17.24
N TYR A 150 -4.82 9.62 -17.95
CA TYR A 150 -4.37 8.93 -19.16
C TYR A 150 -4.82 9.65 -20.43
N LYS A 151 -4.00 9.52 -21.47
CA LYS A 151 -4.39 9.83 -22.85
C LYS A 151 -5.12 8.63 -23.44
N LYS A 152 -5.76 8.84 -24.59
CA LYS A 152 -6.47 7.78 -25.34
C LYS A 152 -5.56 6.63 -25.79
N ASP A 153 -4.25 6.88 -25.92
CA ASP A 153 -3.25 5.86 -26.28
C ASP A 153 -2.79 5.00 -25.09
N GLY A 154 -3.31 5.25 -23.88
CA GLY A 154 -2.93 4.55 -22.65
C GLY A 154 -1.68 5.09 -21.96
N SER A 155 -1.02 6.11 -22.52
CA SER A 155 0.09 6.80 -21.85
C SER A 155 -0.41 7.85 -20.86
N LEU A 156 0.35 8.12 -19.79
CA LEU A 156 0.05 9.20 -18.86
C LEU A 156 0.20 10.58 -19.54
N LYS A 157 -0.69 11.51 -19.19
CA LYS A 157 -0.52 12.93 -19.53
C LYS A 157 0.73 13.45 -18.83
N SER A 158 1.39 14.44 -19.44
CA SER A 158 2.68 14.97 -18.97
C SER A 158 2.68 15.33 -17.49
N LEU A 159 1.61 16.00 -17.02
CA LEU A 159 1.42 16.40 -15.62
C LEU A 159 1.53 15.23 -14.62
N TRP A 160 1.14 14.04 -15.04
CA TRP A 160 0.94 12.87 -14.20
C TRP A 160 1.99 11.78 -14.40
N LYS A 161 3.07 12.07 -15.16
CA LYS A 161 4.08 11.07 -15.54
C LYS A 161 4.81 10.39 -14.37
N TYR A 162 4.74 10.94 -13.16
CA TYR A 162 5.36 10.42 -11.95
C TYR A 162 4.41 9.57 -11.08
N ILE A 163 3.14 9.42 -11.46
CA ILE A 163 2.20 8.53 -10.72
C ILE A 163 2.75 7.11 -10.50
N PRO A 164 3.46 6.47 -11.45
CA PRO A 164 3.98 5.10 -11.25
C PRO A 164 4.97 4.95 -10.08
N GLU A 165 5.50 6.06 -9.55
CA GLU A 165 6.35 6.04 -8.37
C GLU A 165 5.55 5.83 -7.07
N VAL A 166 4.26 6.16 -7.07
CA VAL A 166 3.40 6.00 -5.88
C VAL A 166 3.20 4.52 -5.52
N PRO A 167 2.81 3.62 -6.45
CA PRO A 167 2.82 2.18 -6.17
C PRO A 167 4.20 1.67 -5.74
N SER A 168 5.27 2.17 -6.37
CA SER A 168 6.64 1.78 -6.02
C SER A 168 6.96 2.12 -4.56
N TYR A 169 6.55 3.29 -4.07
CA TYR A 169 6.72 3.68 -2.67
C TYR A 169 6.03 2.70 -1.71
N PHE A 170 4.77 2.33 -1.98
CA PHE A 170 4.04 1.40 -1.12
C PHE A 170 4.57 -0.04 -1.22
N ASN A 171 5.09 -0.44 -2.38
CA ASN A 171 5.78 -1.72 -2.53
C ASN A 171 7.07 -1.77 -1.70
N GLU A 172 7.87 -0.71 -1.70
CA GLU A 172 9.07 -0.65 -0.85
C GLU A 172 8.71 -0.61 0.65
N LEU A 173 7.62 0.07 1.01
CA LEU A 173 7.11 0.08 2.39
C LEU A 173 6.64 -1.32 2.82
N ASN A 174 5.91 -2.03 1.96
CA ASN A 174 5.48 -3.41 2.18
C ASN A 174 6.67 -4.37 2.29
N LYS A 175 7.70 -4.22 1.43
CA LYS A 175 8.95 -5.00 1.51
C LYS A 175 9.70 -4.75 2.82
N SER A 176 9.72 -3.51 3.32
CA SER A 176 10.32 -3.17 4.62
C SER A 176 9.59 -3.88 5.76
N LEU A 177 8.26 -3.86 5.76
CA LEU A 177 7.45 -4.59 6.74
C LEU A 177 7.67 -6.11 6.65
N LEU A 178 7.64 -6.68 5.44
CA LEU A 178 7.91 -8.10 5.20
C LEU A 178 9.25 -8.51 5.79
N SER A 179 10.30 -7.74 5.49
CA SER A 179 11.66 -7.97 6.01
C SER A 179 11.69 -7.96 7.54
N SER A 180 10.88 -7.10 8.19
CA SER A 180 10.77 -7.05 9.65
C SER A 180 10.05 -8.27 10.25
N ILE A 181 9.05 -8.80 9.55
CA ILE A 181 8.31 -10.01 9.95
C ILE A 181 9.17 -11.26 9.78
N GLU A 182 9.90 -11.36 8.66
CA GLU A 182 10.75 -12.50 8.32
C GLU A 182 12.06 -12.52 9.10
N SER A 183 12.62 -11.34 9.42
CA SER A 183 13.74 -11.26 10.34
C SER A 183 13.29 -11.73 11.73
N GLY A 184 13.61 -13.00 12.03
CA GLY A 184 13.50 -13.56 13.36
C GLY A 184 14.11 -12.59 14.38
N ALA A 185 13.54 -12.54 15.59
CA ALA A 185 13.92 -11.64 16.67
C ALA A 185 15.40 -11.25 16.56
N ARG A 186 15.67 -10.01 16.11
CA ARG A 186 17.05 -9.51 16.10
C ARG A 186 17.56 -9.74 17.52
N LYS A 187 18.67 -10.47 17.58
CA LYS A 187 19.36 -10.86 18.79
C LYS A 187 19.31 -9.71 19.78
N ASN A 188 19.06 -10.06 21.04
CA ASN A 188 19.54 -9.26 22.16
C ASN A 188 21.03 -8.98 21.90
N ASP A 189 21.34 -7.84 21.29
CA ASP A 189 22.63 -7.23 21.45
C ASP A 189 22.68 -6.92 22.95
N ASN A 190 23.52 -7.64 23.67
CA ASN A 190 23.77 -7.46 25.09
C ASN A 190 24.16 -5.99 25.34
N TRP A 191 23.17 -5.16 25.68
CA TRP A 191 23.33 -3.86 26.31
C TRP A 191 22.51 -3.85 27.60
#